data_AF-A0A0T7FVP0-F1
#
_entry.id   AF-A0A0T7FVP0-F1
#
_cell.length_a   1.000
_cell.length_b   1.000
_cell.length_c   1.000
_cell.angle_alpha   90.00
_cell.angle_beta   90.00
_cell.angle_gamma   90.00
#
_symmetry.space_group_name_H-M   'P 1'
#
loop_
_entity.id
_entity.type
_entity.pdbx_description
1 polymer ?
#
loop_
_entity_poly.entity_id
_entity_poly.type
_entity_poly.pdbx_seq_one_letter_code
_entity_poly.pdbx_strand_id
1 'polypeptide(L)' 'MNTKKGAQTEDPVPTVHVVEDDEGFRESLTDLFRSVSISVASYSNSTDFLKSSRSLDLGCVLLDD' A
#
# COMPACT_ATOMS: atom_id res chain seq x y z
N MET A 1 -37.88 -14.92 -12.58
CA MET A 1 -36.92 -15.99 -12.25
C MET A 1 -35.54 -15.37 -12.13
N ASN A 2 -34.96 -15.46 -10.94
CA ASN A 2 -33.59 -15.09 -10.53
C ASN A 2 -32.56 -15.92 -11.32
N THR A 3 -31.25 -15.70 -11.42
CA THR A 3 -30.14 -15.00 -10.73
C THR A 3 -29.04 -14.84 -11.83
N LYS A 4 -28.05 -13.95 -11.79
CA LYS A 4 -26.84 -13.97 -10.94
C LYS A 4 -26.22 -12.57 -10.91
N LYS A 5 -26.08 -12.01 -9.71
CA LYS A 5 -25.26 -10.82 -9.45
C LYS A 5 -23.80 -11.25 -9.61
N GLY A 6 -23.15 -10.80 -10.69
CA GLY A 6 -21.71 -10.96 -10.84
C GLY A 6 -21.02 -10.34 -9.64
N ALA A 7 -20.04 -11.05 -9.08
CA ALA A 7 -19.21 -10.55 -7.99
C ALA A 7 -18.67 -9.17 -8.40
N GLN A 8 -19.05 -8.13 -7.66
CA GLN A 8 -18.46 -6.82 -7.79
C GLN A 8 -17.04 -6.96 -7.24
N THR A 9 -16.04 -7.14 -8.10
CA THR A 9 -14.66 -6.94 -7.70
C THR A 9 -14.48 -5.42 -7.63
N GLU A 10 -14.48 -4.87 -6.42
CA GLU A 10 -14.08 -3.47 -6.23
C GLU A 10 -12.67 -3.31 -6.84
N ASP A 11 -12.48 -2.24 -7.61
CA ASP A 11 -11.15 -1.92 -8.13
C ASP A 11 -10.19 -1.74 -6.94
N PRO A 12 -8.98 -2.31 -6.98
CA PRO A 12 -8.05 -2.24 -5.87
C PRO A 12 -7.71 -0.78 -5.56
N VAL A 13 -7.82 -0.39 -4.29
CA VAL A 13 -7.50 0.97 -3.82
C VAL A 13 -6.01 1.23 -4.03
N PRO A 14 -5.62 2.27 -4.80
CA PRO A 14 -4.22 2.58 -5.01
C PRO A 14 -3.51 2.85 -3.68
N THR A 15 -2.44 2.09 -3.42
CA THR A 15 -1.70 2.14 -2.16
C THR A 15 -0.24 2.54 -2.40
N VAL A 16 0.26 3.44 -1.57
CA VAL A 16 1.69 3.80 -1.51
C VAL A 16 2.39 2.83 -0.56
N HIS A 17 3.41 2.13 -1.04
CA HIS A 17 4.25 1.26 -0.24
C HIS A 17 5.55 2.00 0.10
N VAL A 18 5.79 2.27 1.38
CA VAL A 18 6.98 2.96 1.88
C VAL A 18 7.95 1.93 2.44
N VAL A 19 9.16 1.85 1.88
CA VAL A 19 10.26 1.04 2.42
C VAL A 19 11.34 2.00 2.90
N GLU A 20 11.51 2.05 4.21
CA GLU A 20 12.29 3.06 4.92
C GLU A 20 12.84 2.42 6.20
N ASP A 21 14.14 2.45 6.46
CA ASP A 21 14.74 1.73 7.60
C ASP A 21 14.66 2.56 8.89
N ASP A 22 14.76 3.89 8.79
CA ASP A 22 14.56 4.81 9.91
C ASP A 22 13.08 4.87 10.35
N GLU A 23 12.84 4.63 11.63
CA GLU A 23 11.48 4.59 12.17
C GLU A 23 10.78 5.96 12.14
N GLY A 24 11.50 7.03 12.47
CA GLY A 24 10.92 8.37 12.53
C GLY A 24 10.53 8.91 11.16
N PHE A 25 11.37 8.65 10.15
CA PHE A 25 11.05 8.98 8.75
C PHE A 25 9.87 8.17 8.23
N ARG A 26 9.85 6.86 8.51
CA ARG A 26 8.76 5.97 8.10
C ARG A 26 7.41 6.40 8.70
N GLU A 27 7.40 6.80 9.97
CA GLU A 27 6.21 7.34 10.64
C GLU A 27 5.77 8.66 10.01
N SER A 28 6.71 9.59 9.79
CA SER A 28 6.43 10.90 9.20
C SER A 28 5.79 10.79 7.80
N LEU A 29 6.31 9.90 6.95
CA LEU A 29 5.76 9.62 5.62
C LEU A 29 4.37 8.99 5.71
N THR A 30 4.19 8.04 6.63
CA THR A 30 2.89 7.38 6.85
C THR A 30 1.82 8.39 7.28
N ASP A 31 2.15 9.29 8.19
CA ASP A 31 1.25 10.34 8.67
C ASP A 31 0.92 11.36 7.57
N LEU A 32 1.92 11.75 6.76
CA LEU A 32 1.71 12.61 5.60
C LEU A 32 0.67 12.01 4.64
N PHE A 33 0.84 10.77 4.20
CA PHE A 33 -0.09 10.13 3.26
C PHE A 33 -1.50 9.99 3.84
N ARG A 34 -1.61 9.62 5.13
CA ARG A 34 -2.91 9.55 5.81
C ARG A 34 -3.59 10.91 5.91
N SER A 35 -2.84 12.00 6.13
CA SER A 35 -3.38 13.36 6.22
C SER A 35 -4.09 13.82 4.94
N VAL A 36 -3.68 13.26 3.80
CA VAL A 36 -4.27 13.56 2.47
C VAL A 36 -5.15 12.41 1.95
N SER A 37 -5.58 11.50 2.82
CA SER A 37 -6.45 10.36 2.50
C SER A 37 -5.89 9.39 1.43
N ILE A 38 -4.57 9.26 1.36
CA ILE A 38 -3.90 8.28 0.50
C ILE A 38 -3.69 6.98 1.29
N SER A 39 -4.05 5.84 0.71
CA SER A 39 -3.77 4.52 1.28
C SER A 39 -2.26 4.29 1.32
N VAL A 40 -1.74 3.85 2.46
CA VAL A 40 -0.30 3.64 2.68
C VAL A 40 -0.04 2.37 3.47
N ALA A 41 0.99 1.64 3.08
CA ALA A 41 1.59 0.54 3.81
C ALA A 41 3.09 0.81 3.99
N SER A 42 3.66 0.54 5.17
CA SER A 42 5.05 0.84 5.47
C SER A 42 5.83 -0.39 5.97
N TYR A 43 7.11 -0.44 5.63
CA TYR A 43 8.00 -1.57 5.86
C TYR A 43 9.39 -1.05 6.27
N SER A 44 10.05 -1.74 7.19
CA SER A 44 11.41 -1.39 7.62
C SER A 44 12.50 -1.89 6.68
N ASN A 45 12.16 -2.77 5.74
CA ASN A 45 13.10 -3.36 4.80
C ASN A 45 12.38 -3.96 3.58
N SER A 46 13.12 -4.12 2.49
CA SER A 46 12.59 -4.64 1.22
C SER A 46 12.11 -6.09 1.31
N THR A 47 12.69 -6.90 2.21
CA THR A 47 12.29 -8.30 2.37
C THR A 47 10.86 -8.42 2.88
N ASP A 48 10.47 -7.57 3.82
CA ASP A 48 9.11 -7.55 4.35
C ASP A 48 8.09 -6.98 3.36
N PHE A 49 8.50 -5.97 2.57
CA PHE A 49 7.71 -5.51 1.44
C PHE A 49 7.43 -6.65 0.44
N LEU A 50 8.47 -7.35 -0.03
CA LEU A 50 8.35 -8.42 -1.04
C LEU A 50 7.52 -9.62 -0.56
N LYS A 51 7.49 -9.91 0.74
CA LYS A 51 6.60 -10.96 1.29
C LYS A 51 5.12 -10.57 1.19
N SER A 52 4.83 -9.27 1.28
CA SER A 52 3.48 -8.72 1.31
C SER A 52 2.91 -8.40 -0.09
N SER A 53 3.77 -7.99 -1.03
CA SER A 53 3.38 -7.62 -2.40
C SER A 53 3.24 -8.84 -3.32
N ARG A 54 2.29 -9.73 -3.02
CA ARG A 54 1.98 -10.89 -3.89
C ARG A 54 1.21 -10.50 -5.15
N SER A 55 0.51 -9.39 -5.11
CA SER A 55 -0.05 -8.69 -6.28
C SER A 55 0.49 -7.27 -6.25
N LEU A 56 1.25 -6.89 -7.28
CA LEU A 56 1.58 -5.48 -7.52
C LEU A 56 0.34 -4.79 -8.08
N ASP A 57 -0.73 -4.79 -7.28
CA ASP A 57 -1.94 -4.04 -7.59
C ASP A 57 -1.56 -2.55 -7.73
N LEU A 58 -2.35 -1.81 -8.50
CA LEU A 58 -2.10 -0.41 -8.86
C LEU A 58 -1.59 0.40 -7.65
N GLY A 59 -0.40 1.00 -7.74
CA GLY A 59 0.23 1.63 -6.60
C GLY A 59 1.58 2.29 -6.91
N CYS A 60 2.22 2.81 -5.88
CA CYS A 60 3.55 3.45 -5.94
C CYS A 60 4.45 2.85 -4.88
N VAL A 61 5.74 2.67 -5.18
CA VAL A 61 6.76 2.29 -4.18
C VAL A 61 7.66 3.49 -3.94
N LEU A 62 7.80 3.87 -2.68
CA LEU A 62 8.75 4.89 -2.21
C LEU A 62 9.88 4.17 -1.46
N LEU A 63 11.11 4.32 -1.97
CA LEU A 63 12.32 3.70 -1.44
C LEU A 63 13.24 4.81 -0.91
N ASP A 64 13.80 4.63 0.28
CA ASP A 64 15.01 5.33 0.71
C ASP A 64 16.27 4.59 0.18
N ASP A 65 17.37 5.32 -0.03
CA ASP A 65 18.58 4.83 -0.72
C ASP A 65 19.47 3.87 0.09
#